data_AF-A0A661E6Q5-F1
#
_entry.id   AF-A0A661E6Q5-F1
#
_cell.length_a   1.000
_cell.length_b   1.000
_cell.length_c   1.000
_cell.angle_alpha   90.00
_cell.angle_beta   90.00
_cell.angle_gamma   90.00
#
_symmetry.space_group_name_H-M   'P 1'
#
loop_
_entity.id
_entity.type
_entity.pdbx_description
1 polymer ?
#
loop_
_entity_poly.entity_id
_entity_poly.type
_entity_poly.pdbx_seq_one_letter_code
_entity_poly.pdbx_strand_id
1 'polypeptide(L)'
;MKSARFFSLSVAVLCCIPAIALAADDEELGWQQKYVETPDALQEQELELDVALPAYPEKKNLMDLKIATDGMQYTVYLDKPSLVLDEDGVVRYTVVLVPASGVWNVSNEGLRCGEKQYRRYAYGIDGDWQRLNDSSWRDVRGNGANRYRLILYKQYFCNPMSPNQSVGQMIDSFNENWHEM
;
A
#
# COMPACT_ATOMS: atom_id res chain seq x y z
N MET A 1 74.21 66.69 -1.08
CA MET A 1 74.03 66.95 -2.53
C MET A 1 73.52 65.67 -3.20
N LYS A 2 72.33 65.74 -3.83
CA LYS A 2 71.69 64.80 -4.82
C LYS A 2 71.37 63.37 -4.30
N SER A 3 70.11 63.00 -4.01
CA SER A 3 69.02 62.52 -4.93
C SER A 3 69.52 61.43 -5.90
N ALA A 4 68.88 60.29 -6.17
CA ALA A 4 67.52 59.75 -6.02
C ALA A 4 67.63 58.18 -5.96
N ARG A 5 66.62 57.35 -5.64
CA ARG A 5 65.48 56.90 -6.48
C ARG A 5 64.61 55.97 -5.61
N PHE A 6 63.35 56.30 -5.34
CA PHE A 6 62.11 55.83 -5.98
C PHE A 6 61.86 54.30 -6.03
N PHE A 7 61.01 53.86 -5.08
CA PHE A 7 59.90 52.89 -5.12
C PHE A 7 59.66 52.04 -6.39
N SER A 8 59.39 50.73 -6.24
CA SER A 8 58.02 50.20 -6.15
C SER A 8 57.95 48.65 -6.14
N LEU A 9 57.13 48.15 -5.21
CA LEU A 9 56.36 46.90 -5.10
C LEU A 9 56.77 45.62 -5.85
N SER A 10 56.87 44.52 -5.09
CA SER A 10 56.02 43.33 -5.28
C SER A 10 55.95 42.50 -4.00
N VAL A 11 54.74 42.38 -3.46
CA VAL A 11 54.36 41.52 -2.33
C VAL A 11 54.12 40.12 -2.87
N ALA A 12 54.79 39.12 -2.31
CA ALA A 12 54.41 37.72 -2.46
C ALA A 12 54.27 37.10 -1.07
N VAL A 13 53.08 37.25 -0.47
CA VAL A 13 52.71 36.53 0.75
C VAL A 13 52.23 35.15 0.33
N LEU A 14 53.06 34.15 0.59
CA LEU A 14 52.74 32.74 0.40
C LEU A 14 51.77 32.31 1.51
N CYS A 15 50.48 32.26 1.19
CA CYS A 15 49.43 31.82 2.10
C CYS A 15 49.42 30.28 2.13
N CYS A 16 50.13 29.67 3.08
CA CYS A 16 49.95 28.25 3.41
C CYS A 16 48.60 28.12 4.13
N ILE A 17 47.59 27.62 3.41
CA ILE A 17 46.30 27.23 3.99
C ILE A 17 46.48 25.79 4.51
N PRO A 18 46.48 25.54 5.83
CA PRO A 18 46.11 24.21 6.30
C PRO A 18 44.61 24.05 6.03
N ALA A 19 44.29 23.10 5.15
CA ALA A 19 42.92 22.66 4.90
C ALA A 19 42.32 22.18 6.23
N ILE A 20 41.55 23.05 6.88
CA ILE A 20 40.58 22.59 7.86
C ILE A 20 39.51 21.89 7.03
N ALA A 21 39.54 20.57 7.05
CA ALA A 21 38.39 19.77 6.69
C ALA A 21 37.28 20.11 7.70
N LEU A 22 36.52 21.17 7.42
CA LEU A 22 35.15 21.24 7.87
C LEU A 22 34.44 20.13 7.10
N ALA A 23 34.18 19.03 7.81
CA ALA A 23 33.15 18.09 7.40
C ALA A 23 31.91 18.93 7.11
N ALA A 24 31.52 18.98 5.83
CA ALA A 24 30.19 19.38 5.46
C ALA A 24 29.26 18.33 6.06
N ASP A 25 28.63 18.69 7.16
CA ASP A 25 27.34 18.20 7.59
C ASP A 25 26.31 18.57 6.51
N ASP A 26 26.38 17.86 5.39
CA ASP A 26 25.30 17.84 4.40
C ASP A 26 24.23 16.86 4.89
N GLU A 27 23.48 17.28 5.91
CA GLU A 27 22.27 16.60 6.33
C GLU A 27 21.16 16.94 5.31
N GLU A 28 21.26 16.34 4.13
CA GLU A 28 20.15 16.27 3.20
C GLU A 28 19.10 15.33 3.80
N LEU A 29 18.24 15.87 4.67
CA LEU A 29 17.01 15.19 5.15
C LEU A 29 15.99 15.11 4.00
N GLY A 30 16.39 14.43 2.93
CA GLY A 30 15.50 13.83 1.96
C GLY A 30 14.94 12.55 2.54
N TRP A 31 13.66 12.59 2.93
CA TRP A 31 12.89 11.43 3.34
C TRP A 31 12.72 10.42 2.18
N GLN A 32 13.76 9.64 1.90
CA GLN A 32 13.63 8.40 1.14
C GLN A 32 13.89 7.25 2.10
N GLN A 33 12.81 6.71 2.66
CA GLN A 33 12.79 5.36 3.22
C GLN A 33 13.22 4.39 2.11
N LYS A 34 14.52 4.13 2.01
CA LYS A 34 15.04 3.00 1.28
C LYS A 34 14.68 1.78 2.11
N TYR A 35 13.69 1.02 1.64
CA TYR A 35 13.43 -0.32 2.17
C TYR A 35 14.77 -1.06 2.18
N VAL A 36 15.24 -1.43 3.37
CA VAL A 36 16.43 -2.25 3.50
C VAL A 36 15.96 -3.66 3.20
N GLU A 37 16.26 -4.15 2.00
CA GLU A 37 16.03 -5.53 1.60
C GLU A 37 16.94 -6.44 2.45
N THR A 38 16.44 -6.88 3.60
CA THR A 38 17.08 -7.94 4.37
C THR A 38 16.69 -9.30 3.80
N PRO A 39 17.53 -10.34 3.94
CA PRO A 39 17.17 -11.70 3.52
C PRO A 39 15.83 -12.17 4.10
N ASP A 40 15.55 -11.82 5.36
CA ASP A 40 14.29 -12.17 6.03
C ASP A 40 13.08 -11.48 5.37
N ALA A 41 13.18 -10.19 5.03
CA ALA A 41 12.10 -9.44 4.39
C ALA A 41 11.81 -9.94 2.96
N LEU A 42 12.84 -10.36 2.22
CA LEU A 42 12.67 -10.98 0.90
C LEU A 42 11.97 -12.34 1.02
N GLN A 43 12.32 -13.12 2.03
CA GLN A 43 11.73 -14.44 2.26
C GLN A 43 10.26 -14.34 2.71
N GLU A 44 9.91 -13.39 3.58
CA GLU A 44 8.53 -13.08 3.92
C GLU A 44 7.72 -12.66 2.68
N GLN A 45 8.30 -11.80 1.83
CA GLN A 45 7.66 -11.36 0.60
C GLN A 45 7.40 -12.52 -0.38
N GLU A 46 8.35 -13.44 -0.53
CA GLU A 46 8.20 -14.65 -1.37
C GLU A 46 7.10 -15.57 -0.84
N LEU A 47 7.09 -15.86 0.47
CA LEU A 47 6.06 -16.70 1.11
C LEU A 47 4.66 -16.12 0.92
N GLU A 48 4.52 -14.80 1.02
CA GLU A 48 3.24 -14.14 0.81
C GLU A 48 2.82 -14.06 -0.68
N LEU A 49 3.75 -14.16 -1.63
CA LEU A 49 3.44 -14.24 -3.07
C LEU A 49 3.04 -15.65 -3.50
N ASP A 50 3.49 -16.67 -2.80
CA ASP A 50 3.15 -18.08 -3.04
C ASP A 50 1.76 -18.47 -2.51
N VAL A 51 0.95 -17.48 -2.13
CA VAL A 51 -0.45 -17.69 -1.74
C VAL A 51 -1.23 -18.26 -2.92
N ALA A 52 -1.96 -19.35 -2.68
CA ALA A 52 -2.90 -19.91 -3.64
C ALA A 52 -4.02 -18.90 -3.94
N LEU A 53 -4.23 -18.60 -5.22
CA LEU A 53 -5.34 -17.75 -5.62
C LEU A 53 -6.66 -18.53 -5.52
N PRO A 54 -7.77 -17.87 -5.14
CA PRO A 54 -9.07 -18.50 -5.13
C PRO A 54 -9.53 -18.81 -6.55
N ALA A 55 -10.62 -19.58 -6.69
CA ALA A 55 -11.34 -19.66 -7.95
C ALA A 55 -11.74 -18.26 -8.44
N TYR A 56 -11.79 -18.05 -9.76
CA TYR A 56 -12.25 -16.79 -10.31
C TYR A 56 -13.71 -16.53 -9.91
N PRO A 57 -14.10 -15.29 -9.53
CA PRO A 57 -15.42 -15.02 -9.00
C PRO A 57 -16.53 -15.29 -10.02
N GLU A 58 -17.60 -15.92 -9.55
CA GLU A 58 -18.82 -16.17 -10.32
C GLU A 58 -19.96 -15.26 -9.86
N LYS A 59 -20.82 -14.83 -10.78
CA LYS A 59 -21.93 -13.91 -10.47
C LYS A 59 -22.83 -14.39 -9.31
N LYS A 60 -23.07 -15.70 -9.20
CA LYS A 60 -23.88 -16.32 -8.15
C LYS A 60 -23.30 -16.16 -6.73
N ASN A 61 -22.00 -15.92 -6.63
CA ASN A 61 -21.26 -15.82 -5.37
C ASN A 61 -21.07 -14.36 -4.91
N LEU A 62 -21.40 -13.40 -5.77
CA LEU A 62 -21.19 -11.98 -5.52
C LEU A 62 -22.22 -11.43 -4.54
N MET A 63 -21.72 -10.90 -3.44
CA MET A 63 -22.48 -10.15 -2.46
C MET A 63 -22.31 -8.65 -2.72
N ASP A 64 -23.40 -7.95 -3.01
CA ASP A 64 -23.39 -6.49 -3.18
C ASP A 64 -23.16 -5.83 -1.83
N LEU A 65 -22.08 -5.06 -1.71
CA LEU A 65 -21.70 -4.43 -0.45
C LEU A 65 -22.51 -3.16 -0.16
N LYS A 66 -23.21 -2.61 -1.16
CA LYS A 66 -23.95 -1.33 -1.09
C LYS A 66 -23.15 -0.16 -0.51
N ILE A 67 -21.85 -0.19 -0.67
CA ILE A 67 -20.96 0.88 -0.23
C ILE A 67 -20.77 1.90 -1.35
N ALA A 68 -20.83 3.17 -1.00
CA ALA A 68 -20.52 4.25 -1.93
C ALA A 68 -19.01 4.34 -2.18
N THR A 69 -18.62 4.49 -3.45
CA THR A 69 -17.29 4.99 -3.82
C THR A 69 -17.26 6.51 -3.81
N ASP A 70 -16.08 7.10 -3.57
CA ASP A 70 -15.94 8.56 -3.48
C ASP A 70 -15.72 9.15 -4.87
N GLY A 71 -16.65 9.99 -5.33
CA GLY A 71 -16.60 10.64 -6.65
C GLY A 71 -16.71 9.70 -7.86
N MET A 72 -16.89 8.40 -7.64
CA MET A 72 -17.00 7.37 -8.68
C MET A 72 -18.33 6.62 -8.55
N GLN A 73 -18.82 6.06 -9.66
CA GLN A 73 -20.06 5.26 -9.69
C GLN A 73 -19.74 3.78 -9.95
N TYR A 74 -19.17 3.11 -8.95
CA TYR A 74 -18.98 1.67 -8.98
C TYR A 74 -19.97 0.97 -8.06
N THR A 75 -20.59 -0.12 -8.52
CA THR A 75 -21.13 -1.12 -7.63
C THR A 75 -20.00 -2.03 -7.17
N VAL A 76 -19.87 -2.21 -5.86
CA VAL A 76 -18.79 -2.98 -5.25
C VAL A 76 -19.35 -4.29 -4.72
N TYR A 77 -18.76 -5.40 -5.17
CA TYR A 77 -19.12 -6.73 -4.72
C TYR A 77 -17.95 -7.41 -4.03
N LEU A 78 -18.27 -8.25 -3.05
CA LEU A 78 -17.37 -9.23 -2.47
C LEU A 78 -17.72 -10.61 -3.04
N ASP A 79 -16.72 -11.36 -3.48
CA ASP A 79 -16.91 -12.78 -3.79
C ASP A 79 -16.85 -13.59 -2.49
N LYS A 80 -18.00 -14.08 -2.03
CA LYS A 80 -18.13 -14.75 -0.72
C LYS A 80 -17.17 -15.93 -0.50
N PRO A 81 -16.97 -16.88 -1.43
CA PRO A 81 -16.10 -18.04 -1.20
C PRO A 81 -14.61 -17.69 -1.15
N SER A 82 -14.21 -16.53 -1.68
CA SER A 82 -12.82 -16.06 -1.57
C SER A 82 -12.44 -15.49 -0.21
N LEU A 83 -13.42 -15.14 0.64
CA LEU A 83 -13.15 -14.50 1.93
C LEU A 83 -12.63 -15.53 2.93
N VAL A 84 -11.36 -15.37 3.32
CA VAL A 84 -10.70 -16.22 4.31
C VAL A 84 -9.90 -15.38 5.30
N LEU A 85 -9.88 -15.81 6.56
CA LEU A 85 -8.89 -15.37 7.55
C LEU A 85 -7.86 -16.49 7.64
N ASP A 86 -6.63 -16.17 7.26
CA ASP A 86 -5.55 -17.15 7.18
C ASP A 86 -4.71 -17.16 8.47
N GLU A 87 -3.82 -18.15 8.60
CA GLU A 87 -3.01 -18.37 9.81
C GLU A 87 -2.02 -17.23 10.08
N ASP A 88 -1.64 -16.47 9.06
CA ASP A 88 -0.79 -15.27 9.15
C ASP A 88 -1.57 -14.02 9.60
N GLY A 89 -2.87 -14.14 9.90
CA GLY A 89 -3.72 -13.03 10.34
C GLY A 89 -4.15 -12.09 9.22
N VAL A 90 -3.88 -12.42 7.96
CA VAL A 90 -4.34 -11.63 6.81
C VAL A 90 -5.75 -12.06 6.41
N VAL A 91 -6.65 -11.08 6.26
CA VAL A 91 -7.96 -11.29 5.65
C VAL A 91 -7.79 -11.24 4.14
N ARG A 92 -7.88 -12.39 3.47
CA ARG A 92 -7.78 -12.50 2.00
C ARG A 92 -9.18 -12.53 1.38
N TYR A 93 -9.37 -11.81 0.27
CA TYR A 93 -10.67 -11.68 -0.39
C TYR A 93 -10.54 -11.26 -1.84
N THR A 94 -11.57 -11.53 -2.63
CA THR A 94 -11.76 -11.02 -3.98
C THR A 94 -12.86 -9.97 -4.01
N VAL A 95 -12.53 -8.80 -4.57
CA VAL A 95 -13.46 -7.69 -4.78
C VAL A 95 -13.70 -7.49 -6.27
N VAL A 96 -14.96 -7.21 -6.63
CA VAL A 96 -15.36 -6.91 -8.00
C VAL A 96 -15.99 -5.52 -8.04
N LEU A 97 -15.38 -4.61 -8.79
CA LEU A 97 -15.89 -3.26 -9.05
C LEU A 97 -16.53 -3.23 -10.44
N VAL A 98 -17.83 -2.95 -10.48
CA VAL A 98 -18.61 -2.87 -11.72
C VAL A 98 -19.01 -1.40 -11.97
N PRO A 99 -18.42 -0.73 -12.96
CA PRO A 99 -18.86 0.59 -13.41
C PRO A 99 -20.14 0.49 -14.25
N ALA A 100 -20.71 1.64 -14.61
CA ALA A 100 -21.89 1.70 -15.49
C ALA A 100 -21.69 1.02 -16.87
N SER A 101 -20.45 0.88 -17.37
CA SER A 101 -20.17 0.13 -18.60
C SER A 101 -20.33 -1.39 -18.46
N GLY A 102 -20.45 -1.91 -17.24
CA GLY A 102 -20.67 -3.33 -16.95
C GLY A 102 -19.40 -4.20 -16.97
N VAL A 103 -18.23 -3.65 -17.32
CA VAL A 103 -16.97 -4.40 -17.34
C VAL A 103 -16.42 -4.60 -15.93
N TRP A 104 -16.22 -5.85 -15.53
CA TRP A 104 -15.76 -6.19 -14.19
C TRP A 104 -14.29 -5.81 -14.00
N ASN A 105 -14.01 -5.09 -12.91
CA ASN A 105 -12.65 -4.88 -12.41
C ASN A 105 -12.46 -5.80 -11.21
N VAL A 106 -11.75 -6.90 -11.41
CA VAL A 106 -11.58 -7.95 -10.41
C VAL A 106 -10.20 -7.87 -9.79
N SER A 107 -10.13 -7.92 -8.46
CA SER A 107 -8.88 -7.83 -7.69
C SER A 107 -8.92 -8.85 -6.55
N ASN A 108 -7.87 -9.67 -6.44
CA ASN A 108 -7.64 -10.49 -5.25
C ASN A 108 -6.67 -9.75 -4.32
N GLU A 109 -7.07 -9.59 -3.07
CA GLU A 109 -6.44 -8.70 -2.11
C GLU A 109 -6.29 -9.36 -0.74
N GLY A 110 -5.34 -8.85 0.03
CA GLY A 110 -5.15 -9.16 1.45
C GLY A 110 -5.21 -7.89 2.27
N LEU A 111 -5.70 -8.00 3.50
CA LEU A 111 -5.82 -6.89 4.43
C LEU A 111 -5.28 -7.28 5.80
N ARG A 112 -4.31 -6.49 6.27
CA ARG A 112 -3.64 -6.61 7.56
C ARG A 112 -4.29 -5.67 8.54
N CYS A 113 -5.05 -6.24 9.48
CA CYS A 113 -5.80 -5.45 10.45
C CYS A 113 -4.90 -4.71 11.45
N GLY A 114 -3.78 -5.30 11.86
CA GLY A 114 -2.85 -4.70 12.83
C GLY A 114 -2.18 -3.42 12.29
N GLU A 115 -1.70 -3.47 11.06
CA GLU A 115 -0.91 -2.41 10.43
C GLU A 115 -1.78 -1.44 9.60
N LYS A 116 -3.07 -1.76 9.41
CA LYS A 116 -3.97 -1.03 8.51
C LYS A 116 -3.39 -0.95 7.08
N GLN A 117 -2.96 -2.10 6.58
CA GLN A 117 -2.38 -2.22 5.25
C GLN A 117 -3.18 -3.19 4.38
N TYR A 118 -3.08 -3.00 3.07
CA TYR A 118 -3.60 -3.93 2.08
C TYR A 118 -2.54 -4.27 1.04
N ARG A 119 -2.70 -5.43 0.44
CA ARG A 119 -1.89 -5.93 -0.67
C ARG A 119 -2.81 -6.44 -1.77
N ARG A 120 -2.38 -6.37 -3.02
CA ARG A 120 -3.09 -7.01 -4.16
C ARG A 120 -2.24 -8.16 -4.67
N TYR A 121 -2.78 -9.38 -4.69
CA TYR A 121 -2.05 -10.56 -5.16
C TYR A 121 -2.22 -10.77 -6.66
N ALA A 122 -3.42 -10.49 -7.18
CA ALA A 122 -3.75 -10.65 -8.59
C ALA A 122 -4.85 -9.70 -9.04
N TYR A 123 -4.96 -9.55 -10.36
CA TYR A 123 -6.09 -8.90 -11.01
C TYR A 123 -6.66 -9.80 -12.09
N GLY A 124 -7.94 -9.62 -12.42
CA GLY A 124 -8.61 -10.44 -13.42
C GLY A 124 -8.40 -9.92 -14.84
N ILE A 125 -8.20 -10.83 -15.79
CA ILE A 125 -8.23 -10.59 -17.24
C ILE A 125 -9.00 -11.74 -17.88
N ASP A 126 -10.04 -11.44 -18.68
CA ASP A 126 -10.79 -12.44 -19.47
C ASP A 126 -11.26 -13.68 -18.69
N GLY A 127 -11.62 -13.51 -17.41
CA GLY A 127 -12.11 -14.59 -16.56
C GLY A 127 -11.02 -15.42 -15.89
N ASP A 128 -9.76 -15.00 -15.95
CA ASP A 128 -8.62 -15.66 -15.31
C ASP A 128 -7.78 -14.67 -14.50
N TRP A 129 -6.90 -15.21 -13.64
CA TRP A 129 -6.02 -14.43 -12.78
C TRP A 129 -4.69 -14.11 -13.44
N GLN A 130 -4.33 -12.83 -13.41
CA GLN A 130 -2.98 -12.37 -13.63
C GLN A 130 -2.33 -12.03 -12.28
N ARG A 131 -1.37 -12.85 -11.84
CA ARG A 131 -0.57 -12.60 -10.63
C ARG A 131 0.27 -11.32 -10.78
N LEU A 132 0.44 -10.62 -9.66
CA LEU A 132 1.36 -9.49 -9.55
C LEU A 132 2.69 -9.98 -9.01
N ASN A 133 3.73 -9.85 -9.83
CA ASN A 133 5.09 -10.27 -9.47
C ASN A 133 5.75 -9.31 -8.47
N ASP A 134 5.38 -8.03 -8.53
CA ASP A 134 5.79 -7.01 -7.56
C ASP A 134 4.55 -6.46 -6.88
N SER A 135 4.32 -6.92 -5.66
CA SER A 135 3.17 -6.57 -4.86
C SER A 135 3.65 -6.21 -3.47
N SER A 136 3.46 -4.95 -3.06
CA SER A 136 3.84 -4.47 -1.75
C SER A 136 2.63 -4.15 -0.88
N TRP A 137 2.82 -4.23 0.43
CA TRP A 137 1.86 -3.71 1.40
C TRP A 137 1.76 -2.19 1.28
N ARG A 138 0.53 -1.69 1.28
CA ARG A 138 0.23 -0.26 1.16
C ARG A 138 -0.80 0.13 2.20
N ASP A 139 -0.70 1.35 2.70
CA ASP A 139 -1.69 1.86 3.66
C ASP A 139 -3.10 1.85 3.09
N VAL A 140 -4.06 1.44 3.91
CA VAL A 140 -5.48 1.58 3.57
C VAL A 140 -5.88 3.06 3.59
N ARG A 141 -6.11 3.60 2.39
CA ARG A 141 -6.63 4.96 2.16
C ARG A 141 -8.10 4.90 1.69
N GLY A 142 -8.84 5.98 1.90
CA GLY A 142 -10.28 6.04 1.62
C GLY A 142 -10.65 7.10 0.59
N ASN A 143 -10.16 7.00 -0.64
CA ASN A 143 -10.44 7.95 -1.72
C ASN A 143 -10.83 7.24 -3.02
N GLY A 144 -11.59 7.93 -3.87
CA GLY A 144 -11.93 7.45 -5.20
C GLY A 144 -12.63 6.08 -5.21
N ALA A 145 -12.28 5.28 -6.21
CA ALA A 145 -12.68 3.88 -6.34
C ALA A 145 -12.16 2.99 -5.20
N ASN A 146 -11.14 3.41 -4.45
CA ASN A 146 -10.50 2.60 -3.41
C ASN A 146 -11.16 2.75 -2.03
N ARG A 147 -12.15 3.64 -1.88
CA ARG A 147 -12.86 3.89 -0.61
C ARG A 147 -13.40 2.62 0.04
N TYR A 148 -13.76 1.61 -0.75
CA TYR A 148 -14.23 0.33 -0.22
C TYR A 148 -13.25 -0.32 0.76
N ARG A 149 -11.93 -0.22 0.53
CA ARG A 149 -10.95 -0.85 1.43
C ARG A 149 -11.00 -0.24 2.82
N LEU A 150 -11.18 1.08 2.91
CA LEU A 150 -11.31 1.75 4.19
C LEU A 150 -12.58 1.33 4.93
N ILE A 151 -13.68 1.12 4.19
CA ILE A 151 -14.93 0.65 4.77
C ILE A 151 -14.80 -0.80 5.24
N LEU A 152 -14.30 -1.69 4.38
CA LEU A 152 -14.02 -3.09 4.73
C LEU A 152 -13.16 -3.18 5.99
N TYR A 153 -12.05 -2.43 6.05
CA TYR A 153 -11.22 -2.32 7.24
C TYR A 153 -12.00 -1.88 8.47
N LYS A 154 -12.69 -0.73 8.41
CA LYS A 154 -13.28 -0.10 9.60
C LYS A 154 -14.55 -0.76 10.12
N GLN A 155 -15.36 -1.32 9.23
CA GLN A 155 -16.74 -1.69 9.54
C GLN A 155 -16.98 -3.20 9.51
N TYR A 156 -16.20 -3.96 8.75
CA TYR A 156 -16.55 -5.36 8.44
C TYR A 156 -15.46 -6.36 8.83
N PHE A 157 -14.19 -6.08 8.52
CA PHE A 157 -13.10 -7.05 8.66
C PHE A 157 -12.27 -6.86 9.92
N CYS A 158 -11.97 -5.62 10.31
CA CYS A 158 -11.06 -5.35 11.43
C CYS A 158 -11.81 -4.72 12.61
N ASN A 159 -12.36 -5.59 13.46
CA ASN A 159 -12.95 -5.17 14.73
C ASN A 159 -11.88 -5.16 15.84
N PRO A 160 -11.51 -3.99 16.40
CA PRO A 160 -10.50 -3.93 17.47
C PRO A 160 -10.96 -4.62 18.76
N MET A 161 -12.27 -4.78 18.96
CA MET A 161 -12.85 -5.50 20.11
C MET A 161 -12.95 -7.01 19.87
N SER A 162 -12.75 -7.47 18.62
CA SER A 162 -12.74 -8.88 18.25
C SER A 162 -11.62 -9.17 17.25
N PRO A 163 -10.35 -9.16 17.67
CA PRO A 163 -9.20 -9.39 16.77
C PRO A 163 -9.23 -10.75 16.04
N ASN A 164 -9.89 -11.75 16.63
CA ASN A 164 -10.07 -13.09 16.06
C ASN A 164 -11.48 -13.28 15.47
N GLN A 165 -12.06 -12.23 14.88
CA GLN A 165 -13.37 -12.31 14.25
C GLN A 165 -13.37 -13.38 13.14
N SER A 166 -14.33 -14.29 13.21
CA SER A 166 -14.49 -15.33 12.19
C SER A 166 -15.00 -14.76 10.86
N VAL A 167 -14.72 -15.46 9.77
CA VAL A 167 -15.28 -15.15 8.44
C VAL A 167 -16.81 -15.10 8.47
N GLY A 168 -17.46 -15.98 9.24
CA GLY A 168 -18.91 -15.96 9.44
C GLY A 168 -19.39 -14.62 9.98
N GLN A 169 -18.76 -14.14 11.05
CA GLN A 169 -19.07 -12.83 11.64
C GLN A 169 -18.79 -11.66 10.68
N MET A 170 -17.72 -11.75 9.87
CA MET A 170 -17.47 -10.75 8.81
C MET A 170 -18.65 -10.72 7.82
N ILE A 171 -19.10 -11.87 7.33
CA ILE A 171 -20.25 -11.95 6.41
C ILE A 171 -21.53 -11.46 7.07
N ASP A 172 -21.79 -11.84 8.32
CA ASP A 172 -23.01 -11.48 9.04
C ASP A 172 -23.09 -9.96 9.28
N SER A 173 -21.95 -9.31 9.57
CA SER A 173 -21.89 -7.86 9.75
C SER A 173 -22.34 -7.07 8.51
N PHE A 174 -22.21 -7.65 7.30
CA PHE A 174 -22.80 -7.04 6.11
C PHE A 174 -24.31 -7.03 6.17
N ASN A 175 -24.96 -8.07 6.71
CA ASN A 175 -26.43 -8.20 6.79
C ASN A 175 -27.06 -7.40 7.94
N GLU A 176 -26.30 -7.07 8.97
CA GLU A 176 -26.79 -6.32 10.13
C GLU A 176 -26.72 -4.80 9.92
N ASN A 177 -25.67 -4.33 9.22
CA ASN A 177 -25.42 -2.90 9.03
C ASN A 177 -26.26 -2.22 7.93
N TRP A 178 -27.25 -2.91 7.34
CA TRP A 178 -28.17 -2.33 6.34
C TRP A 178 -29.10 -1.25 6.92
N HIS A 179 -29.14 -1.07 8.24
CA HIS A 179 -30.04 -0.13 8.90
C HIS A 179 -29.41 1.23 9.26
N GLU A 180 -28.12 1.46 8.97
CA GLU A 180 -27.41 2.71 9.37
C GLU A 180 -26.84 3.55 8.21
N MET A 181 -27.28 3.32 6.96
CA MET A 181 -26.85 4.13 5.79
C MET A 181 -27.99 4.96 5.19
#